data_AF-A0A8S3EET0-F1
#
_entry.id   AF-A0A8S3EET0-F1
#
_cell.length_a   1.000
_cell.length_b   1.000
_cell.length_c   1.000
_cell.angle_alpha   90.00
_cell.angle_beta   90.00
_cell.angle_gamma   90.00
#
_symmetry.space_group_name_H-M   'P 1'
#
loop_
_entity.id
_entity.type
_entity.pdbx_description
1 polymer ?
#
loop_
_entity_poly.entity_id
_entity_poly.type
_entity_poly.pdbx_seq_one_letter_code
_entity_poly.pdbx_strand_id
1 'polypeptide(L)'
;MSHTIRNDECNAVSFLQLHATKIHRLVLIRSPTVCFTSLNNLRSLTLKYGTPEQFNSIRPEYFPFLEILHVDSGLSLNASDVEKAMDKLLKILFSNGFPKLRIFTSIHIGAISSRETWSHAPNLQCVHLYLKQNKDYELLLSICPNLRRFTTYEHHVFSPLS
;
A
#
# COMPACT_ATOMS: atom_id res chain seq x y z
N MET A 1 -7.59 4.94 18.49
CA MET A 1 -6.71 3.93 19.13
C MET A 1 -5.72 3.39 18.11
N SER A 2 -4.49 3.04 18.51
CA SER A 2 -3.50 2.37 17.66
C SER A 2 -3.38 0.92 18.12
N HIS A 3 -3.33 -0.03 17.19
CA HIS A 3 -3.24 -1.45 17.51
C HIS A 3 -2.28 -2.17 16.55
N THR A 4 -1.60 -3.20 17.04
CA THR A 4 -0.68 -4.05 16.28
C THR A 4 -1.08 -5.49 16.51
N ILE A 5 -1.26 -6.23 15.42
CA ILE A 5 -1.64 -7.64 15.43
C ILE A 5 -0.55 -8.44 14.74
N ARG A 6 -0.22 -9.59 15.32
CA ARG A 6 0.76 -10.55 14.81
C ARG A 6 0.11 -11.91 14.58
N ASN A 7 0.75 -12.76 13.76
CA ASN A 7 0.23 -14.06 13.31
C ASN A 7 -0.20 -15.01 14.45
N ASP A 8 0.35 -14.82 15.64
CA ASP A 8 0.17 -15.62 16.84
C ASP A 8 -1.00 -15.19 17.74
N GLU A 9 -1.72 -14.12 17.39
CA GLU A 9 -2.83 -13.62 18.20
C GLU A 9 -4.16 -14.29 17.86
N CYS A 10 -4.46 -15.41 18.53
CA CYS A 10 -5.72 -16.18 18.35
C CYS A 10 -7.01 -15.36 18.53
N ASN A 11 -6.97 -14.19 19.20
CA ASN A 11 -8.13 -13.35 19.47
C ASN A 11 -8.22 -12.08 18.61
N ALA A 12 -7.30 -11.91 17.64
CA ALA A 12 -7.21 -10.72 16.80
C ALA A 12 -8.52 -10.37 16.09
N VAL A 13 -9.19 -11.38 15.51
CA VAL A 13 -10.46 -11.19 14.78
C VAL A 13 -11.56 -10.68 15.70
N SER A 14 -11.75 -11.32 16.85
CA SER A 14 -12.77 -10.92 17.83
C SER A 14 -12.49 -9.53 18.40
N PHE A 15 -11.23 -9.20 18.67
CA PHE A 15 -10.84 -7.86 19.10
C PHE A 15 -11.18 -6.80 18.06
N LEU A 16 -10.82 -7.02 16.79
CA LEU A 16 -11.12 -6.08 15.72
C LEU A 16 -12.62 -5.91 15.52
N GLN A 17 -13.42 -6.96 15.63
CA GLN A 17 -14.87 -6.86 15.55
C GLN A 17 -15.46 -6.01 16.68
N LEU A 18 -15.00 -6.20 17.91
CA LEU A 18 -15.48 -5.44 19.08
C LEU A 18 -15.03 -3.97 19.09
N HIS A 19 -13.88 -3.67 18.48
CA HIS A 19 -13.25 -2.36 18.56
C HIS A 19 -13.12 -1.65 17.21
N ALA A 20 -13.77 -2.15 16.17
CA ALA A 20 -13.56 -1.75 14.78
C ALA A 20 -13.64 -0.23 14.56
N THR A 21 -14.62 0.41 15.19
CA THR A 21 -14.86 1.86 15.09
C THR A 21 -13.90 2.70 15.93
N LYS A 22 -13.16 2.11 16.86
CA LYS A 22 -12.22 2.82 17.76
C LYS A 22 -10.79 2.78 17.24
N ILE A 23 -10.49 1.90 16.29
CA ILE A 23 -9.16 1.71 15.74
C ILE A 23 -8.94 2.72 14.62
N HIS A 24 -7.99 3.62 14.82
CA HIS A 24 -7.59 4.63 13.84
C HIS A 24 -6.28 4.23 13.15
N ARG A 25 -5.48 3.37 13.78
CA ARG A 25 -4.22 2.87 13.23
C ARG A 25 -4.10 1.37 13.49
N LEU A 26 -3.80 0.63 12.44
CA LEU A 26 -3.65 -0.81 12.47
C LEU A 26 -2.33 -1.21 11.79
N VAL A 27 -1.55 -2.03 12.49
CA VAL A 27 -0.37 -2.68 11.95
C VAL A 27 -0.60 -4.18 11.98
N LEU A 28 -0.60 -4.83 10.81
CA LEU A 28 -0.67 -6.29 10.69
C LEU A 28 0.69 -6.83 10.29
N ILE A 29 1.14 -7.89 10.97
CA ILE A 29 2.42 -8.54 10.71
C ILE A 29 2.18 -10.04 10.52
N ARG A 30 2.29 -10.51 9.28
CA ARG A 30 2.06 -11.93 8.91
C ARG A 30 0.69 -12.46 9.35
N SER A 31 -0.37 -11.66 9.31
CA SER A 31 -1.71 -12.06 9.79
C SER A 31 -2.72 -12.13 8.63
N PRO A 32 -2.76 -13.22 7.83
CA PRO A 32 -3.58 -13.31 6.62
C PRO A 32 -5.09 -13.39 6.90
N THR A 33 -5.48 -13.71 8.15
CA THR A 33 -6.86 -14.00 8.54
C THR A 33 -7.70 -12.76 8.86
N VAL A 34 -7.10 -11.57 8.89
CA VAL A 34 -7.80 -10.34 9.27
C VAL A 34 -8.64 -9.81 8.10
N CYS A 35 -9.93 -9.63 8.34
CA CYS A 35 -10.87 -8.99 7.41
C CYS A 35 -10.99 -7.49 7.69
N PHE A 36 -10.96 -6.66 6.64
CA PHE A 36 -10.98 -5.20 6.76
C PHE A 36 -12.37 -4.55 6.77
N THR A 37 -13.42 -5.31 6.49
CA THR A 37 -14.78 -4.78 6.22
C THR A 37 -15.39 -3.98 7.37
N SER A 38 -14.94 -4.20 8.61
CA SER A 38 -15.45 -3.51 9.81
C SER A 38 -14.63 -2.28 10.21
N LEU A 39 -13.44 -2.06 9.63
CA LEU A 39 -12.47 -1.04 10.06
C LEU A 39 -12.71 0.33 9.42
N ASN A 40 -13.97 0.78 9.42
CA ASN A 40 -14.40 1.98 8.70
C ASN A 40 -13.78 3.30 9.22
N ASN A 41 -13.29 3.34 10.47
CA ASN A 41 -12.65 4.52 11.08
C ASN A 41 -11.12 4.53 10.94
N LEU A 42 -10.55 3.59 10.20
CA LEU A 42 -9.12 3.48 10.06
C LEU A 42 -8.54 4.64 9.24
N ARG A 43 -7.52 5.30 9.80
CA ARG A 43 -6.75 6.37 9.15
C ARG A 43 -5.37 5.92 8.69
N SER A 44 -4.82 4.89 9.33
CA SER A 44 -3.51 4.36 8.99
C SER A 44 -3.52 2.83 8.99
N LEU A 45 -3.12 2.25 7.87
CA LEU A 45 -2.95 0.82 7.69
C LEU A 45 -1.50 0.50 7.35
N THR A 46 -0.93 -0.49 8.02
CA THR A 46 0.39 -1.03 7.73
C THR A 46 0.28 -2.55 7.60
N LEU A 47 0.57 -3.09 6.42
CA LEU A 47 0.66 -4.52 6.19
C LEU A 47 2.12 -4.91 6.00
N LYS A 48 2.67 -5.67 6.97
CA LYS A 48 4.00 -6.28 6.87
C LYS A 48 3.84 -7.74 6.51
N TYR A 49 4.47 -8.15 5.41
CA TYR A 49 4.31 -9.47 4.82
C TYR A 49 2.85 -9.73 4.39
N GLY A 50 2.27 -8.77 3.67
CA GLY A 50 0.91 -8.83 3.16
C GLY A 50 0.74 -9.86 2.05
N THR A 51 -0.42 -10.52 2.01
CA THR A 51 -0.75 -11.49 0.95
C THR A 51 -1.54 -10.85 -0.20
N PRO A 52 -1.59 -11.48 -1.39
CA PRO A 52 -2.42 -11.01 -2.50
C PRO A 52 -3.89 -10.79 -2.10
N GLU A 53 -4.45 -11.65 -1.26
CA GLU A 53 -5.83 -11.55 -0.77
C GLU A 53 -6.03 -10.28 0.08
N GLN A 54 -5.04 -9.92 0.89
CA GLN A 54 -5.09 -8.71 1.69
C GLN A 54 -4.97 -7.45 0.83
N PHE A 55 -4.13 -7.46 -0.21
CA PHE A 55 -4.07 -6.34 -1.14
C PHE A 55 -5.37 -6.16 -1.91
N ASN A 56 -5.99 -7.26 -2.35
CA ASN A 56 -7.30 -7.24 -3.03
C ASN A 56 -8.48 -6.82 -2.13
N SER A 57 -8.32 -6.88 -0.80
CA SER A 57 -9.35 -6.45 0.16
C SER A 57 -9.17 -5.00 0.62
N ILE A 58 -8.09 -4.32 0.24
CA ILE A 58 -7.97 -2.86 0.43
C ILE A 58 -8.86 -2.15 -0.60
N ARG A 59 -10.05 -1.75 -0.15
CA ARG A 59 -11.04 -1.10 -1.01
C ARG A 59 -11.61 0.20 -0.40
N PRO A 60 -11.95 1.21 -1.21
CA PRO A 60 -12.48 2.48 -0.74
C PRO A 60 -13.65 2.37 0.23
N GLU A 61 -14.59 1.46 -0.05
CA GLU A 61 -15.80 1.24 0.74
C GLU A 61 -15.52 0.83 2.19
N TYR A 62 -14.37 0.20 2.46
CA TYR A 62 -13.97 -0.23 3.80
C TYR A 62 -13.09 0.80 4.52
N PHE A 63 -12.58 1.80 3.79
CA PHE A 63 -11.54 2.72 4.25
C PHE A 63 -11.83 4.19 3.88
N PRO A 64 -13.01 4.74 4.24
CA PRO A 64 -13.40 6.10 3.86
C PRO A 64 -12.52 7.19 4.48
N PHE A 65 -11.78 6.86 5.54
CA PHE A 65 -10.91 7.78 6.28
C PHE A 65 -9.42 7.48 6.17
N LEU A 66 -9.01 6.58 5.28
CA LEU A 66 -7.62 6.19 5.17
C LEU A 66 -6.75 7.34 4.66
N GLU A 67 -5.76 7.72 5.46
CA GLU A 67 -4.81 8.80 5.20
C GLU A 67 -3.41 8.27 4.88
N ILE A 68 -3.05 7.10 5.44
CA ILE A 68 -1.72 6.50 5.32
C ILE A 68 -1.84 5.01 5.03
N LEU A 69 -1.19 4.56 3.96
CA LEU A 69 -1.08 3.15 3.59
C LEU A 69 0.39 2.75 3.44
N HIS A 70 0.80 1.73 4.19
CA HIS A 70 2.09 1.06 4.02
C HIS A 70 1.86 -0.42 3.73
N VAL A 71 2.46 -0.91 2.65
CA VAL A 71 2.41 -2.31 2.25
C VAL A 71 3.80 -2.85 1.99
N ASP A 72 4.04 -4.06 2.47
CA ASP A 72 5.26 -4.83 2.24
C ASP A 72 4.83 -6.27 2.03
N SER A 73 5.08 -6.83 0.84
CA SER A 73 4.74 -8.21 0.51
C SER A 73 5.73 -9.24 1.10
N GLY A 74 6.90 -8.80 1.57
CA GLY A 74 7.99 -9.70 1.95
C GLY A 74 8.61 -10.47 0.77
N LEU A 75 9.36 -11.53 1.10
CA LEU A 75 10.22 -12.30 0.17
C LEU A 75 9.62 -13.63 -0.36
N SER A 76 8.30 -13.89 -0.28
CA SER A 76 7.73 -15.25 -0.48
C SER A 76 6.22 -15.17 -0.75
N LEU A 77 5.51 -15.92 -1.62
CA LEU A 77 5.73 -16.93 -2.66
C LEU A 77 4.74 -16.53 -3.80
N ASN A 78 5.07 -16.73 -5.06
CA ASN A 78 4.33 -16.25 -6.26
C ASN A 78 4.36 -14.73 -6.49
N ALA A 79 5.53 -14.22 -6.90
CA ALA A 79 5.72 -12.81 -7.28
C ALA A 79 4.63 -12.30 -8.24
N SER A 80 4.18 -13.13 -9.20
CA SER A 80 3.12 -12.78 -10.14
C SER A 80 1.78 -12.40 -9.49
N ASP A 81 1.34 -13.11 -8.45
CA ASP A 81 0.02 -12.85 -7.86
C ASP A 81 0.05 -11.62 -6.96
N VAL A 82 1.18 -11.41 -6.27
CA VAL A 82 1.47 -10.18 -5.54
C VAL A 82 1.49 -8.98 -6.50
N GLU A 83 2.21 -9.09 -7.61
CA GLU A 83 2.27 -8.05 -8.64
C GLU A 83 0.88 -7.70 -9.17
N LYS A 84 0.07 -8.70 -9.55
CA LYS A 84 -1.31 -8.47 -10.02
C LYS A 84 -2.19 -7.80 -8.96
N ALA A 85 -2.10 -8.20 -7.70
CA ALA A 85 -2.89 -7.61 -6.63
C ALA A 85 -2.44 -6.16 -6.35
N MET A 86 -1.14 -5.90 -6.45
CA MET A 86 -0.58 -4.57 -6.32
C MET A 86 -0.95 -3.67 -7.48
N ASP A 87 -0.92 -4.15 -8.72
CA ASP A 87 -1.37 -3.38 -9.89
C ASP A 87 -2.82 -2.91 -9.73
N LYS A 88 -3.70 -3.80 -9.23
CA LYS A 88 -5.08 -3.44 -8.92
C LYS A 88 -5.16 -2.38 -7.83
N LEU A 89 -4.36 -2.50 -6.76
CA LEU A 89 -4.32 -1.51 -5.70
C LEU A 89 -3.82 -0.16 -6.23
N LEU A 90 -2.73 -0.12 -6.99
CA LEU A 90 -2.21 1.10 -7.60
C LEU A 90 -3.26 1.79 -8.49
N LYS A 91 -4.01 1.03 -9.30
CA LYS A 91 -5.13 1.57 -10.09
C LYS A 91 -6.15 2.29 -9.23
N ILE A 92 -6.52 1.72 -8.08
CA ILE A 92 -7.46 2.35 -7.15
C ILE A 92 -6.85 3.61 -6.52
N LEU A 93 -5.60 3.53 -6.05
CA LEU A 93 -4.91 4.64 -5.39
C LEU A 93 -4.78 5.84 -6.32
N PHE A 94 -4.29 5.60 -7.53
CA PHE A 94 -4.06 6.67 -8.50
C PHE A 94 -5.36 7.18 -9.10
N SER A 95 -6.42 6.37 -9.18
CA SER A 95 -7.74 6.84 -9.61
C SER A 95 -8.52 7.63 -8.55
N ASN A 96 -7.84 8.15 -7.53
CA ASN A 96 -8.42 8.85 -6.39
C ASN A 96 -9.49 8.04 -5.62
N GLY A 97 -9.36 6.71 -5.60
CA GLY A 97 -10.29 5.83 -4.89
C GLY A 97 -10.30 6.07 -3.37
N PHE A 98 -9.19 6.55 -2.81
CA PHE A 98 -9.09 6.92 -1.39
C PHE A 98 -8.92 8.45 -1.26
N PRO A 99 -10.01 9.22 -1.15
CA PRO A 99 -9.94 10.68 -1.27
C PRO A 99 -9.16 11.34 -0.13
N LYS A 100 -8.95 10.67 1.00
CA LYS A 100 -8.17 11.19 2.13
C LYS A 100 -6.73 10.70 2.16
N LEU A 101 -6.35 9.81 1.25
CA LEU A 101 -5.03 9.20 1.24
C LEU A 101 -3.98 10.23 0.83
N ARG A 102 -2.98 10.40 1.68
CA ARG A 102 -1.88 11.36 1.49
C ARG A 102 -0.53 10.67 1.34
N ILE A 103 -0.38 9.50 1.94
CA ILE A 103 0.88 8.78 2.01
C ILE A 103 0.65 7.34 1.57
N PHE A 104 1.39 6.93 0.53
CA PHE A 104 1.47 5.55 0.10
C PHE A 104 2.94 5.11 0.04
N THR A 105 3.23 3.94 0.60
CA THR A 105 4.59 3.39 0.62
C THR A 105 4.53 1.89 0.38
N SER A 106 5.45 1.42 -0.45
CA SER A 106 5.51 0.03 -0.89
C SER A 106 6.96 -0.46 -0.99
N ILE A 107 7.25 -1.64 -0.44
CA ILE A 107 8.57 -2.29 -0.51
C ILE A 107 8.46 -3.54 -1.39
N HIS A 108 9.48 -3.82 -2.20
CA HIS A 108 9.59 -5.02 -3.05
C HIS A 108 8.56 -5.13 -4.19
N ILE A 109 7.98 -4.01 -4.63
CA ILE A 109 7.02 -3.98 -5.74
C ILE A 109 7.62 -3.19 -6.89
N GLY A 110 7.65 -3.83 -8.06
CA GLY A 110 8.33 -3.37 -9.27
C GLY A 110 7.69 -2.14 -9.90
N ALA A 111 8.48 -1.44 -10.71
CA ALA A 111 8.16 -0.17 -11.33
C ALA A 111 6.78 -0.09 -12.01
N ILE A 112 6.29 1.14 -12.08
CA ILE A 112 5.04 1.54 -12.72
C ILE A 112 5.10 1.26 -14.23
N SER A 113 4.06 0.63 -14.77
CA SER A 113 3.91 0.46 -16.22
C SER A 113 3.38 1.74 -16.87
N SER A 114 4.03 2.20 -17.94
CA SER A 114 3.61 3.37 -18.72
C SER A 114 2.41 3.13 -19.64
N ARG A 115 1.90 1.89 -19.71
CA ARG A 115 0.71 1.53 -20.49
C ARG A 115 -0.59 1.66 -19.70
N GLU A 116 -0.48 2.07 -18.45
CA GLU A 116 -1.59 2.16 -17.53
C GLU A 116 -2.39 3.45 -17.74
N THR A 117 -3.72 3.33 -17.66
CA THR A 117 -4.66 4.44 -17.86
C THR A 117 -5.17 4.93 -16.52
N TRP A 118 -4.28 5.43 -15.66
CA TRP A 118 -4.68 5.98 -14.36
C TRP A 118 -5.31 7.37 -14.54
N SER A 119 -6.28 7.70 -13.69
CA SER A 119 -6.69 9.09 -13.50
C SER A 119 -5.82 9.77 -12.44
N HIS A 120 -5.95 11.08 -12.28
CA HIS A 120 -5.06 11.84 -11.40
C HIS A 120 -5.48 11.65 -9.93
N ALA A 121 -4.52 11.57 -9.01
CA ALA A 121 -4.74 11.50 -7.55
C ALA A 121 -4.41 12.85 -6.89
N PRO A 122 -5.40 13.75 -6.73
CA PRO A 122 -5.14 15.11 -6.26
C PRO A 122 -4.65 15.16 -4.80
N ASN A 123 -4.94 14.16 -3.96
CA ASN A 123 -4.63 14.24 -2.53
C ASN A 123 -3.33 13.52 -2.12
N LEU A 124 -2.75 12.69 -3.00
CA LEU A 124 -1.49 12.01 -2.72
C LEU A 124 -0.33 13.03 -2.69
N GLN A 125 0.42 13.00 -1.59
CA GLN A 125 1.51 13.95 -1.32
C GLN A 125 2.87 13.25 -1.17
N CYS A 126 2.87 11.98 -0.78
CA CYS A 126 4.05 11.17 -0.59
C CYS A 126 3.84 9.78 -1.20
N VAL A 127 4.74 9.38 -2.09
CA VAL A 127 4.75 8.07 -2.72
C VAL A 127 6.16 7.51 -2.61
N HIS A 128 6.31 6.36 -1.96
CA HIS A 128 7.57 5.63 -1.90
C HIS A 128 7.41 4.30 -2.64
N LEU A 129 8.05 4.19 -3.80
CA LEU A 129 8.03 3.04 -4.68
C LEU A 129 9.46 2.76 -5.18
N TYR A 130 9.74 1.53 -5.60
CA TYR A 130 10.96 1.19 -6.32
C TYR A 130 10.82 1.60 -7.80
N LEU A 131 11.27 2.83 -8.11
CA LEU A 131 11.32 3.31 -9.50
C LEU A 131 12.57 2.77 -10.20
N LYS A 132 12.42 2.29 -11.43
CA LYS A 132 13.53 1.71 -12.21
C LYS A 132 14.16 2.74 -13.15
N GLN A 133 13.39 3.73 -13.62
CA GLN A 133 13.82 4.68 -14.65
C GLN A 133 13.27 6.09 -14.40
N ASN A 134 13.96 7.12 -14.88
CA ASN A 134 13.52 8.53 -14.77
C ASN A 134 12.14 8.79 -15.43
N LYS A 135 11.77 8.04 -16.46
CA LYS A 135 10.43 8.14 -17.07
C LYS A 135 9.30 7.76 -16.10
N ASP A 136 9.58 6.90 -15.12
CA ASP A 136 8.60 6.51 -14.09
C ASP A 136 8.32 7.70 -13.16
N TYR A 137 9.28 8.61 -13.01
CA TYR A 137 9.13 9.85 -12.24
C TYR A 137 8.24 10.87 -12.96
N GLU A 138 8.48 11.11 -14.25
CA GLU A 138 7.63 12.01 -15.04
C GLU A 138 6.17 11.54 -15.08
N LEU A 139 5.98 10.22 -15.18
CA LEU A 139 4.67 9.60 -15.11
C LEU A 139 4.01 9.79 -13.73
N LEU A 140 4.75 9.65 -12.63
CA LEU A 140 4.21 9.90 -11.30
C LEU A 140 3.81 11.34 -11.08
N LEU A 141 4.59 12.30 -11.58
CA LEU A 141 4.25 13.72 -11.49
C LEU A 141 3.01 14.08 -12.29
N SER A 142 2.84 13.48 -13.48
CA SER A 142 1.64 13.72 -14.29
C SER A 142 0.39 13.20 -13.61
N ILE A 143 0.49 12.08 -12.86
CA ILE A 143 -0.65 11.44 -12.18
C ILE A 143 -0.92 12.07 -10.80
N CYS A 144 0.12 12.49 -10.08
CA CYS A 144 0.05 13.05 -8.73
C CYS A 144 0.62 14.47 -8.70
N PRO A 145 -0.14 15.50 -9.13
CA PRO A 145 0.38 16.87 -9.24
C PRO A 145 0.79 17.49 -7.89
N ASN A 146 0.30 16.96 -6.77
CA ASN A 146 0.62 17.43 -5.43
C ASN A 146 1.76 16.65 -4.75
N LEU A 147 2.48 15.80 -5.49
CA LEU A 147 3.57 14.98 -4.97
C LEU A 147 4.75 15.85 -4.50
N ARG A 148 5.07 15.80 -3.21
CA ARG A 148 6.16 16.60 -2.59
C ARG A 148 7.37 15.79 -2.17
N ARG A 149 7.20 14.48 -1.98
CA ARG A 149 8.26 13.58 -1.51
C ARG A 149 8.17 12.24 -2.21
N PHE A 150 9.32 11.76 -2.67
CA PHE A 150 9.51 10.41 -3.19
C PHE A 150 10.96 9.98 -2.92
N THR A 151 11.20 8.68 -2.94
CA THR A 151 12.53 8.10 -2.73
C THR A 151 12.77 7.09 -3.83
N THR A 152 13.85 7.29 -4.58
CA THR A 152 14.35 6.36 -5.59
C THR A 152 15.42 5.48 -4.94
N TYR A 153 15.37 4.17 -5.22
CA TYR A 153 16.52 3.31 -5.00
C TYR A 153 17.24 3.22 -6.34
N GLU A 154 18.31 4.01 -6.50
CA GLU A 154 19.29 3.72 -7.53
C GLU A 154 19.93 2.38 -7.15
N HIS A 155 19.69 1.34 -7.97
CA HIS A 155 20.59 0.21 -7.97
C HIS A 155 21.95 0.75 -8.42
N HIS A 156 22.84 1.08 -7.49
CA HIS A 156 24.26 1.02 -7.77
C HIS A 156 24.55 -0.43 -8.16
N VAL A 157 24.51 -0.68 -9.47
CA VAL A 157 25.17 -1.83 -10.07
C VAL A 157 26.62 -1.66 -9.67
N PHE A 158 27.09 -2.47 -8.72
CA PHE A 158 28.52 -2.67 -8.54
C PHE A 158 29.05 -3.12 -9.89
N SER A 159 29.69 -2.21 -10.63
CA SER A 159 30.67 -2.61 -11.63
C SER A 159 31.76 -3.34 -10.84
N PRO A 160 32.03 -4.63 -11.11
CA PRO A 160 33.28 -5.20 -10.65
C PRO A 160 34.37 -4.48 -11.43
N LEU A 161 35.08 -3.58 -10.75
CA LEU A 161 36.39 -3.16 -11.21
C LEU A 161 37.33 -4.35 -11.03
N SER A 162 37.54 -5.09 -12.11
CA SER A 162 38.79 -5.80 -12.44
C SER A 162 38.64 -6.46 -13.79
#